data_AF-A0A4Q9HY01-F1
#
_entry.id   AF-A0A4Q9HY01-F1
#
_cell.length_a   1.000
_cell.length_b   1.000
_cell.length_c   1.000
_cell.angle_alpha   90.00
_cell.angle_beta   90.00
_cell.angle_gamma   90.00
#
_symmetry.space_group_name_H-M   'P 1'
#
loop_
_entity.id
_entity.type
_entity.pdbx_description
1 polymer ?
#
loop_
_entity_poly.entity_id
_entity_poly.type
_entity_poly.pdbx_seq_one_letter_code
_entity_poly.pdbx_strand_id
1 'polypeptide(L)'
;MPNGYARISVDGERQYAHRVSYEAFVAPIPDGLVIDHLCRNRGCVNPEHLDAVTQRVNVLRGESPAAARARQVACIHGHQLDATNTYRAANGTRKCRRCRANARERSRRRRQGVLCAAA
;
A
#
# COMPACT_ATOMS: atom_id res chain seq x y z
N MET A 1 16.68 16.64 -8.61
CA MET A 1 17.11 15.22 -8.50
C MET A 1 15.99 14.32 -9.01
N PRO A 2 16.27 13.36 -9.91
CA PRO A 2 15.22 12.58 -10.60
C PRO A 2 14.25 11.81 -9.68
N ASN A 3 14.68 11.43 -8.45
CA ASN A 3 13.90 10.55 -7.57
C ASN A 3 13.46 11.23 -6.24
N GLY A 4 13.84 12.49 -6.03
CA GLY A 4 13.59 13.27 -4.81
C GLY A 4 14.49 12.99 -3.60
N TYR A 5 15.34 11.96 -3.66
CA TYR A 5 16.25 11.61 -2.55
C TYR A 5 17.57 12.37 -2.62
N ALA A 6 17.93 12.99 -1.49
CA ALA A 6 19.25 13.57 -1.28
C ALA A 6 20.34 12.48 -1.21
N ARG A 7 21.52 12.77 -1.77
CA ARG A 7 22.69 11.87 -1.78
C ARG A 7 23.94 12.64 -1.42
N ILE A 8 24.84 11.99 -0.70
CA ILE A 8 26.13 12.53 -0.26
C ILE A 8 27.25 11.52 -0.57
N SER A 9 28.49 11.99 -0.56
CA SER A 9 29.68 11.13 -0.63
C SER A 9 30.23 10.94 0.77
N VAL A 10 30.42 9.69 1.20
CA VAL A 10 31.04 9.32 2.47
C VAL A 10 32.10 8.28 2.14
N ASP A 11 33.36 8.55 2.49
CA ASP A 11 34.53 7.71 2.16
C ASP A 11 34.67 7.39 0.67
N GLY A 12 34.32 8.36 -0.19
CA GLY A 12 34.36 8.21 -1.65
C GLY A 12 33.14 7.52 -2.25
N GLU A 13 32.22 6.99 -1.43
CA GLU A 13 31.05 6.24 -1.87
C GLU A 13 29.77 7.07 -1.84
N ARG A 14 28.95 6.98 -2.89
CA ARG A 14 27.69 7.73 -3.02
C ARG A 14 26.55 7.07 -2.24
N GLN A 15 26.25 7.59 -1.06
CA GLN A 15 25.20 7.09 -0.17
C GLN A 15 23.94 7.95 -0.17
N TYR A 16 22.84 7.42 0.36
CA TYR A 16 21.60 8.18 0.59
C TYR A 16 21.74 9.02 1.86
N ALA A 17 21.56 10.33 1.75
CA ALA A 17 21.84 11.26 2.84
C ALA A 17 20.98 11.00 4.08
N HIS A 18 19.72 10.60 3.89
CA HIS A 18 18.84 10.27 5.01
C HIS A 18 19.25 8.98 5.74
N ARG A 19 19.84 7.99 5.05
CA ARG A 19 20.35 6.77 5.70
C ARG A 19 21.56 7.08 6.57
N VAL A 20 22.51 7.83 6.01
CA VAL A 20 23.70 8.28 6.73
C VAL A 20 23.30 9.11 7.96
N SER A 21 22.34 10.02 7.82
CA SER A 21 21.83 10.80 8.95
C SER A 21 21.20 9.92 10.03
N TYR A 22 20.36 8.96 9.66
CA TYR A 22 19.76 8.03 10.62
C TYR A 22 20.82 7.21 11.37
N GLU A 23 21.81 6.66 10.66
CA GLU A 23 22.88 5.85 11.26
C GLU A 23 23.80 6.67 12.16
N ALA A 24 24.05 7.93 11.81
CA ALA A 24 24.90 8.82 12.59
C ALA A 24 24.25 9.33 13.89
N PHE A 25 22.94 9.54 13.89
CA PHE A 25 22.24 10.22 14.99
C PHE A 25 21.23 9.36 15.77
N VAL A 26 20.79 8.23 15.21
CA VAL A 26 19.74 7.38 15.80
C VAL A 26 20.29 6.00 16.15
N ALA A 27 20.56 5.17 15.15
CA ALA A 27 21.07 3.81 15.32
C ALA A 27 21.47 3.20 13.97
N PRO A 28 22.33 2.16 13.95
CA PRO A 28 22.54 1.34 12.77
C PRO A 28 21.21 0.83 12.21
N ILE A 29 21.05 0.83 10.88
CA ILE A 29 19.81 0.34 10.24
C ILE A 29 19.82 -1.20 10.29
N PRO A 30 18.87 -1.83 10.99
CA PRO A 30 18.80 -3.29 11.05
C PRO A 30 18.52 -3.93 9.69
N ASP A 31 19.01 -5.15 9.49
CA ASP A 31 18.77 -5.92 8.28
C ASP A 31 17.27 -6.08 7.99
N GLY A 32 16.91 -5.90 6.71
CA GLY A 32 15.52 -5.99 6.26
C GLY A 32 14.66 -4.76 6.56
N LEU A 33 15.20 -3.73 7.23
CA LEU A 33 14.51 -2.46 7.44
C LEU A 33 14.92 -1.41 6.40
N VAL A 34 13.99 -0.49 6.16
CA VAL A 34 14.13 0.66 5.26
C VAL A 34 13.77 1.93 6.03
N ILE A 35 14.33 3.05 5.61
CA ILE A 35 14.01 4.35 6.21
C ILE A 35 12.73 4.91 5.59
N ASP A 36 11.73 5.16 6.43
CA ASP A 36 10.49 5.88 6.11
C ASP A 36 10.62 7.35 6.49
N HIS A 37 10.28 8.24 5.56
CA HIS A 37 10.15 9.67 5.83
C HIS A 37 8.76 9.94 6.40
N LEU A 38 8.68 10.14 7.72
CA LEU A 38 7.43 10.50 8.40
C LEU A 38 6.85 11.80 7.84
N CYS A 39 7.71 12.74 7.44
CA CYS A 39 7.37 14.03 6.85
C CYS A 39 7.00 13.96 5.35
N ARG A 40 7.08 12.78 4.70
CA ARG A 40 6.84 12.55 3.26
C ARG A 40 7.71 13.39 2.31
N ASN A 41 8.72 14.09 2.82
CA ASN A 41 9.72 14.80 2.04
C ASN A 41 10.98 13.93 1.86
N ARG A 42 11.15 13.36 0.66
CA ARG A 42 12.26 12.46 0.32
C ARG A 42 13.66 13.10 0.42
N GLY A 43 13.73 14.44 0.37
CA GLY A 43 14.97 15.19 0.52
C GLY A 43 15.33 15.48 1.97
N CYS A 44 14.42 15.22 2.93
CA CYS A 44 14.64 15.49 4.34
C CYS A 44 15.68 14.52 4.92
N VAL A 45 16.57 15.08 5.74
CA VAL A 45 17.63 14.34 6.46
C VAL A 45 17.55 14.53 7.98
N ASN A 46 16.54 15.23 8.50
CA ASN A 46 16.37 15.38 9.95
C ASN A 46 16.10 13.99 10.56
N PRO A 47 16.96 13.46 11.46
CA PRO A 47 16.78 12.14 12.05
C PRO A 47 15.45 11.96 12.77
N GLU A 48 14.86 13.02 13.35
CA GLU A 48 13.55 12.97 14.01
C GLU A 48 12.38 12.72 13.04
N HIS A 49 12.59 12.94 11.73
CA HIS A 49 11.61 12.68 10.68
C HIS A 49 11.79 11.31 10.01
N LEU A 50 12.70 10.48 10.52
CA LEU A 50 13.08 9.21 9.93
C LEU A 50 12.73 8.06 10.88
N ASP A 51 12.23 6.96 10.32
CA ASP A 51 11.87 5.77 11.08
C ASP A 51 12.36 4.51 10.34
N ALA A 52 13.06 3.61 11.03
CA ALA A 52 13.49 2.34 10.46
C ALA A 52 12.35 1.33 10.56
N VAL A 53 11.73 1.02 9.42
CA VAL A 53 10.53 0.18 9.36
C VAL A 53 10.68 -0.91 8.32
N THR A 54 9.81 -1.93 8.39
CA THR A 54 9.75 -2.93 7.32
C THR A 54 9.25 -2.30 6.02
N GLN A 55 9.66 -2.87 4.88
CA GLN A 55 9.16 -2.44 3.56
C GLN A 55 7.62 -2.39 3.50
N ARG A 56 6.95 -3.34 4.16
CA ARG A 56 5.49 -3.38 4.24
C ARG A 56 4.93 -2.14 4.94
N VAL A 57 5.49 -1.75 6.08
CA VAL A 57 5.05 -0.57 6.83
C VAL A 57 5.27 0.70 6.02
N ASN A 58 6.46 0.87 5.43
CA ASN A 58 6.76 2.02 4.56
C ASN A 58 5.74 2.14 3.41
N VAL A 59 5.47 1.04 2.70
CA VAL A 59 4.48 1.00 1.62
C VAL A 59 3.09 1.36 2.09
N LEU A 60 2.64 0.81 3.24
CA LEU A 60 1.30 1.03 3.78
C LEU A 60 1.08 2.43 4.36
N ARG A 61 2.13 3.08 4.90
CA ARG A 61 2.06 4.46 5.34
C ARG A 61 2.05 5.45 4.17
N GLY A 62 2.62 5.09 3.03
CA GLY A 62 2.66 5.92 1.82
C GLY A 62 1.34 6.01 1.04
N GLU A 63 1.45 6.55 -0.17
CA GLU A 63 0.33 6.83 -1.10
C GLU A 63 0.22 5.84 -2.26
N SER A 64 0.91 4.70 -2.17
CA SER A 64 0.85 3.67 -3.22
C SER A 64 -0.60 3.16 -3.43
N PRO A 65 -0.94 2.67 -4.63
CA PRO A 65 -2.24 2.04 -4.85
C PRO A 65 -2.52 0.90 -3.86
N ALA A 66 -1.48 0.16 -3.43
CA ALA A 66 -1.60 -0.88 -2.41
C ALA A 66 -2.06 -0.31 -1.06
N ALA A 67 -1.49 0.83 -0.65
CA ALA A 67 -1.86 1.53 0.58
C ALA A 67 -3.28 2.10 0.53
N ALA A 68 -3.63 2.76 -0.59
CA ALA A 68 -4.98 3.26 -0.83
C ALA A 68 -6.01 2.12 -0.77
N ARG A 69 -5.70 0.97 -1.40
CA ARG A 69 -6.55 -0.22 -1.31
C ARG A 69 -6.61 -0.77 0.11
N ALA A 70 -5.50 -0.83 0.85
CA ALA A 70 -5.51 -1.31 2.22
C ALA A 70 -6.44 -0.47 3.12
N ARG A 71 -6.41 0.86 2.96
CA ARG A 71 -7.25 1.83 3.70
C ARG A 71 -8.73 1.87 3.26
N GLN A 72 -9.07 1.27 2.11
CA GLN A 72 -10.43 1.31 1.58
C GLN A 72 -11.42 0.58 2.52
N VAL A 73 -12.42 1.31 3.02
CA VAL A 73 -13.48 0.82 3.92
C VAL A 73 -14.72 0.29 3.18
N ALA A 74 -14.93 0.67 1.93
CA ALA A 74 -16.07 0.25 1.12
C ALA A 74 -15.65 -0.07 -0.31
N CYS A 75 -16.31 -1.04 -0.94
CA CYS A 75 -16.05 -1.39 -2.34
C CYS A 75 -16.62 -0.34 -3.30
N ILE A 76 -16.34 -0.49 -4.60
CA ILE A 76 -16.85 0.42 -5.64
C ILE A 76 -18.39 0.48 -5.72
N HIS A 77 -19.09 -0.51 -5.15
CA HIS A 77 -20.55 -0.55 -5.05
C HIS A 77 -21.07 -0.15 -3.67
N GLY A 78 -20.24 0.45 -2.80
CA GLY A 78 -20.64 0.92 -1.47
C GLY A 78 -20.71 -0.15 -0.38
N HIS A 79 -20.45 -1.43 -0.68
CA HIS A 79 -20.46 -2.47 0.35
C HIS A 79 -19.26 -2.34 1.29
N GLN A 80 -19.49 -2.42 2.60
CA GLN A 80 -18.42 -2.40 3.61
C GLN A 80 -17.39 -3.52 3.40
N LEU A 81 -16.11 -3.20 3.61
CA LEU A 81 -14.98 -4.10 3.45
C LEU A 81 -14.37 -4.47 4.81
N ASP A 82 -15.13 -5.20 5.60
CA ASP A 82 -14.73 -5.76 6.89
C ASP A 82 -14.33 -7.24 6.78
N ALA A 83 -14.00 -7.88 7.91
CA ALA A 83 -13.65 -9.31 7.93
C ALA A 83 -14.80 -10.21 7.41
N THR A 84 -16.06 -9.82 7.67
CA THR A 84 -17.25 -10.61 7.33
C THR A 84 -17.64 -10.50 5.85
N ASN A 85 -17.33 -9.39 5.19
CA ASN A 85 -17.70 -9.14 3.80
C ASN A 85 -16.50 -9.09 2.84
N THR A 86 -15.29 -9.46 3.29
CA THR A 86 -14.10 -9.59 2.44
C THR A 86 -13.42 -10.95 2.46
N TYR A 87 -12.99 -11.42 1.30
CA TYR A 87 -12.18 -12.63 1.16
C TYR A 87 -10.98 -12.37 0.25
N ARG A 88 -9.93 -13.18 0.39
CA ARG A 88 -8.78 -13.20 -0.53
C ARG A 88 -9.02 -14.26 -1.59
N ALA A 89 -8.92 -13.88 -2.86
CA ALA A 89 -8.97 -14.82 -3.97
C ALA A 89 -7.60 -15.51 -4.18
N ALA A 90 -7.55 -16.56 -5.01
CA ALA A 90 -6.32 -17.30 -5.29
C ALA A 90 -5.18 -16.41 -5.83
N ASN A 91 -5.53 -15.34 -6.55
CA ASN A 91 -4.57 -14.32 -7.02
C ASN A 91 -4.16 -13.29 -5.95
N GLY A 92 -4.46 -13.54 -4.67
CA GLY A 92 -4.14 -12.65 -3.54
C GLY A 92 -5.00 -11.40 -3.42
N THR A 93 -5.85 -11.08 -4.41
CA THR A 93 -6.65 -9.85 -4.39
C THR A 93 -7.80 -9.93 -3.38
N ARG A 94 -8.06 -8.82 -2.68
CA ARG A 94 -9.22 -8.68 -1.80
C ARG A 94 -10.50 -8.50 -2.64
N LYS A 95 -11.51 -9.34 -2.39
CA LYS A 95 -12.80 -9.30 -3.07
C LYS A 95 -13.94 -9.16 -2.06
N CYS A 96 -15.01 -8.49 -2.48
CA CYS A 96 -16.21 -8.30 -1.68
C CYS A 96 -17.15 -9.51 -1.82
N ARG A 97 -17.57 -10.10 -0.69
CA ARG A 97 -18.50 -11.23 -0.67
C ARG A 97 -19.88 -10.85 -1.21
N ARG A 98 -20.41 -9.67 -0.84
CA ARG A 98 -21.68 -9.16 -1.38
C ARG A 98 -21.65 -8.97 -2.90
N CYS A 99 -20.57 -8.42 -3.45
CA CYS A 99 -20.42 -8.32 -4.90
C CYS A 99 -20.44 -9.69 -5.58
N ARG A 100 -19.80 -10.70 -4.98
CA ARG A 100 -19.82 -12.08 -5.48
C ARG A 100 -21.24 -12.67 -5.44
N ALA A 101 -22.00 -12.41 -4.38
CA ALA A 101 -23.40 -12.83 -4.28
C ALA A 101 -24.26 -12.21 -5.38
N ASN A 102 -24.19 -10.89 -5.56
CA ASN A 102 -24.95 -10.17 -6.59
C ASN A 102 -24.58 -10.64 -8.02
N ALA A 103 -23.31 -10.98 -8.27
CA ALA A 103 -22.88 -11.53 -9.56
C ALA A 103 -23.45 -12.94 -9.81
N ARG A 104 -23.47 -13.79 -8.77
CA ARG A 104 -24.07 -15.14 -8.84
C ARG A 104 -25.56 -15.07 -9.12
N GLU A 105 -26.27 -14.17 -8.45
CA GLU A 105 -27.70 -13.96 -8.68
C GLU A 105 -27.99 -13.53 -10.11
N ARG A 106 -27.25 -12.53 -10.63
CA ARG A 106 -27.35 -12.11 -12.03
C ARG A 106 -27.12 -13.26 -13.01
N SER A 107 -26.12 -14.11 -12.76
CA SER A 107 -25.86 -15.29 -13.60
C SER A 107 -26.99 -16.33 -13.53
N ARG A 108 -27.56 -16.58 -12.35
CA ARG A 108 -28.73 -17.47 -12.19
C ARG A 108 -29.94 -16.97 -12.97
N ARG A 109 -30.28 -15.68 -12.84
CA ARG A 109 -31.38 -15.05 -13.59
C ARG A 109 -31.20 -15.16 -15.11
N ARG A 110 -29.96 -14.97 -15.61
CA ARG A 110 -29.64 -15.17 -17.04
C ARG A 110 -29.83 -16.61 -17.50
N ARG A 111 -29.41 -17.59 -16.70
CA ARG A 111 -29.57 -19.03 -17.01
C ARG A 111 -31.02 -19.51 -16.97
N GLN A 112 -31.85 -18.89 -16.13
CA GLN A 112 -33.28 -19.21 -16.01
C GLN A 112 -34.15 -18.53 -17.08
N GLY A 113 -33.56 -17.88 -18.09
CA GLY A 113 -34.29 -17.25 -19.20
C GLY A 113 -34.99 -15.93 -18.86
N VAL A 114 -34.89 -15.45 -17.61
CA VAL A 114 -35.62 -14.26 -17.11
C VAL A 114 -35.03 -12.93 -17.62
N LEU A 115 -33.90 -12.96 -18.35
CA LEU A 115 -33.24 -11.77 -18.92
C LEU A 115 -33.20 -11.78 -20.47
N CYS A 116 -34.14 -12.48 -21.12
CA CYS A 116 -34.51 -12.24 -22.51
C CYS A 116 -35.85 -11.50 -22.58
N ALA A 117 -35.96 -10.32 -21.96
CA ALA A 117 -37.02 -9.35 -22.22
C ALA A 117 -36.68 -8.02 -21.53
N ALA A 118 -35.89 -7.18 -22.19
CA ALA A 118 -35.97 -5.74 -22.02
C ALA A 118 -35.44 -5.13 -23.32
N ALA A 119 -36.39 -4.59 -24.10
CA ALA A 119 -36.17 -3.74 -25.27
C ALA A 119 -35.44 -2.45 -24.88
#